data_AF-A0A1F4ABR0-F1
#
_entry.id   AF-A0A1F4ABR0-F1
#
_cell.length_a   1.000
_cell.length_b   1.000
_cell.length_c   1.000
_cell.angle_alpha   90.00
_cell.angle_beta   90.00
_cell.angle_gamma   90.00
#
_symmetry.space_group_name_H-M   'P 1'
#
loop_
_entity.id
_entity.type
_entity.pdbx_description
1 polymer ?
#
loop_
_entity_poly.entity_id
_entity_poly.type
_entity_poly.pdbx_seq_one_letter_code
_entity_poly.pdbx_strand_id
1 'polypeptide(L)' 'MKIADNEWVVPPGAKLNGSQHQSYKAGGLYVNFHSAKYKGGEIRGQLRPGGSSGRSSGY' A
#
# COMPACT_ATOMS: atom_id res chain seq x y z
N MET A 1 -3.15 -9.68 -2.96
CA MET A 1 -2.90 -10.81 -3.87
C MET A 1 -2.71 -10.26 -5.28
N LYS A 2 -1.79 -10.82 -6.07
CA LYS A 2 -1.64 -10.44 -7.48
C LYS A 2 -2.82 -11.02 -8.26
N ILE A 3 -3.59 -10.17 -8.94
CA ILE A 3 -4.77 -10.58 -9.75
C ILE A 3 -4.57 -10.38 -11.25
N ALA A 4 -3.58 -9.58 -11.65
CA ALA A 4 -3.11 -9.46 -13.03
C ALA A 4 -1.62 -9.08 -13.03
N ASP A 5 -0.99 -8.98 -14.20
CA ASP A 5 0.44 -8.68 -14.30
C ASP A 5 0.87 -7.41 -13.56
N ASN A 6 -0.02 -6.42 -13.46
CA ASN A 6 0.21 -5.13 -12.82
C ASN A 6 -0.81 -4.80 -11.72
N GLU A 7 -1.63 -5.77 -11.29
CA GLU A 7 -2.73 -5.49 -10.37
C GLU A 7 -2.63 -6.34 -9.10
N TRP A 8 -2.69 -5.65 -7.97
CA TRP A 8 -2.66 -6.23 -6.64
C TRP A 8 -3.89 -5.76 -5.86
N VAL A 9 -4.71 -6.71 -5.41
CA VAL A 9 -5.90 -6.42 -4.60
C VAL A 9 -5.65 -6.74 -3.14
N VAL A 10 -6.21 -5.91 -2.27
CA VAL A 10 -6.27 -6.19 -0.83
C VAL A 10 -7.37 -7.25 -0.61
N PRO A 11 -7.08 -8.36 0.08
CA PRO A 11 -8.11 -9.38 0.34
C PRO A 11 -9.33 -8.79 1.06
N PRO A 12 -10.55 -9.28 0.76
CA PRO A 12 -11.75 -8.90 1.49
C PRO A 12 -11.58 -9.13 2.99
N GLY A 13 -12.01 -8.16 3.81
CA GLY A 13 -11.92 -8.26 5.26
C GLY A 13 -10.54 -8.00 5.86
N ALA A 14 -9.52 -7.68 5.05
CA ALA A 14 -8.24 -7.23 5.57
C ALA A 14 -8.41 -5.94 6.39
N LYS A 15 -8.07 -6.00 7.67
CA LYS A 15 -8.10 -4.86 8.59
C LYS A 15 -6.77 -4.76 9.31
N LEU A 16 -6.34 -3.53 9.57
CA LEU A 16 -5.25 -3.30 10.51
C LEU A 16 -5.75 -3.69 11.91
N ASN A 17 -4.91 -4.39 12.67
CA ASN A 17 -5.13 -4.57 14.10
C ASN A 17 -4.84 -3.26 14.87
N GLY A 18 -5.10 -3.26 16.18
CA GLY A 18 -4.97 -2.05 17.01
C GLY A 18 -3.59 -1.39 16.93
N SER A 19 -2.50 -2.16 17.02
CA SER A 19 -1.13 -1.63 16.98
C SER A 19 -0.72 -1.16 15.58
N GLN A 20 -1.15 -1.87 14.54
CA GLN A 20 -0.95 -1.45 13.15
C GLN A 20 -1.69 -0.15 12.84
N HIS A 21 -2.91 0.03 13.37
CA HIS A 21 -3.65 1.28 13.21
C HIS A 21 -2.99 2.46 13.95
N GLN A 22 -2.40 2.24 15.13
CA GLN A 22 -1.59 3.28 15.78
C GLN A 22 -0.36 3.64 14.96
N SER A 23 0.33 2.63 14.39
CA SER A 23 1.47 2.85 13.50
C SER A 23 1.09 3.61 12.23
N TYR A 24 -0.10 3.34 11.68
CA TYR A 24 -0.66 4.07 10.55
C TYR A 24 -0.88 5.55 10.88
N LYS A 25 -1.53 5.84 12.01
CA LYS A 25 -1.75 7.22 12.48
C LYS A 25 -0.46 7.96 12.77
N ALA A 26 0.58 7.26 13.23
CA ALA A 26 1.92 7.80 13.44
C ALA A 26 2.74 7.95 12.14
N GLY A 27 2.20 7.57 10.98
CA GLY A 27 2.90 7.64 9.69
C GLY A 27 4.03 6.62 9.52
N GLY A 28 4.04 5.55 10.34
CA GLY A 28 5.08 4.52 10.35
C GLY A 28 4.85 3.38 9.34
N LEU A 29 3.73 3.38 8.60
CA LEU A 29 3.47 2.37 7.57
C LEU A 29 3.88 2.86 6.18
N TYR A 30 4.49 1.97 5.42
CA TYR A 30 4.95 2.23 4.06
C TYR A 30 4.94 0.94 3.23
N VAL A 31 4.89 1.11 1.91
CA VAL A 31 5.14 0.03 0.96
C VAL A 31 6.56 0.14 0.45
N ASN A 32 7.26 -0.99 0.40
CA ASN A 32 8.56 -1.11 -0.26
C ASN A 32 8.40 -1.79 -1.60
N PHE A 33 9.06 -1.25 -2.63
CA PHE A 33 9.15 -1.88 -3.94
C PHE A 33 10.61 -2.21 -4.24
N HIS A 34 10.86 -3.49 -4.55
CA HIS A 34 12.16 -4.01 -4.93
C HIS A 34 12.09 -4.56 -6.34
N SER A 35 13.05 -4.19 -7.19
CA SER A 35 13.17 -4.76 -8.53
C SER A 35 14.16 -5.92 -8.54
N ALA A 36 13.84 -7.00 -9.26
CA ALA A 36 14.76 -8.14 -9.39
C ALA A 36 16.03 -7.78 -10.18
N LYS A 37 15.90 -6.86 -11.16
CA LYS A 37 16.99 -6.41 -12.05
C LYS A 37 17.91 -5.37 -11.40
N TYR A 38 17.37 -4.48 -10.57
CA TYR A 38 18.12 -3.43 -9.87
C TYR A 38 17.94 -3.59 -8.35
N LYS A 39 18.62 -4.59 -7.78
CA LYS A 39 18.47 -4.99 -6.37
C LYS A 39 18.91 -3.92 -5.36
N GLY A 40 19.77 -2.98 -5.77
CA GLY A 40 20.23 -1.86 -4.93
C GLY A 40 19.24 -0.69 -4.87
N GLY A 41 18.19 -0.69 -5.70
CA GLY A 41 17.17 0.36 -5.68
C GLY A 41 16.04 0.01 -4.72
N GLU A 42 15.86 0.83 -3.67
CA GLU A 42 14.68 0.80 -2.81
C GLU A 42 13.78 1.99 -3.15
N ILE A 43 12.53 1.72 -3.54
CA ILE A 43 11.49 2.74 -3.66
C ILE A 43 10.49 2.54 -2.52
N ARG A 44 10.19 3.60 -1.77
CA ARG A 44 9.25 3.56 -0.65
C ARG A 44 8.10 4.52 -0.87
N GLY A 45 6.88 4.03 -0.67
CA GLY A 45 5.66 4.85 -0.67
C GLY A 45 5.07 4.91 0.73
N GLN A 46 4.88 6.10 1.30
CA GLN A 46 4.31 6.24 2.64
C GLN A 46 2.77 6.08 2.61
N LEU A 47 2.22 5.30 3.54
CA LEU A 47 0.78 5.23 3.77
C LEU A 47 0.36 6.37 4.71
N ARG A 48 -0.46 7.29 4.20
CA ARG A 48 -0.87 8.49 4.95
C ARG A 48 -2.33 8.42 5.41
N PRO A 49 -2.61 8.71 6.70
CA PRO A 49 -3.97 8.98 7.18
C PRO A 49 -4.55 10.18 6.43
N GLY A 50 -5.48 9.94 5.50
CA GLY A 50 -6.11 11.01 4.70
C GLY A 50 -5.88 10.96 3.19
N GLY A 51 -5.49 9.81 2.63
CA GLY A 51 -5.37 9.62 1.18
C GLY A 51 -6.62 9.05 0.51
N SER A 52 -7.79 9.69 0.65
CA SER A 52 -8.89 9.45 -0.28
C SER A 52 -8.59 10.18 -1.60
N SER A 53 -7.64 9.66 -2.40
CA SER A 53 -7.66 9.95 -3.83
C SER A 53 -8.74 9.04 -4.42
N GLY A 54 -9.97 9.55 -4.43
CA GLY A 54 -11.09 8.91 -5.07
C GLY A 54 -10.71 8.55 -6.51
N ARG A 55 -10.80 7.26 -6.84
CA ARG A 55 -11.09 6.89 -8.22
C ARG A 55 -12.59 7.12 -8.39
N SER A 56 -12.96 8.31 -8.86
CA SER A 56 -14.22 8.48 -9.58
C SER A 56 -14.12 7.62 -10.83
N SER A 57 -14.67 6.42 -10.78
CA SER A 57 -14.86 5.57 -11.95
C SER A 57 -16.00 6.17 -12.76
N GLY A 58 -15.69 7.11 -13.63
CA GLY A 58 -16.57 7.56 -14.69
C GLY A 58 -15.98 7.15 -16.02
N TYR A 59 -16.43 6.01 -16.55
CA TYR A 59 -16.67 5.66 -17.95
C TYR A 59 -17.52 4.38 -17.95
#